data_AF-A0A7S4L8N9-F1
#
_entry.id   AF-A0A7S4L8N9-F1
#
_cell.length_a   1.000
_cell.length_b   1.000
_cell.length_c   1.000
_cell.angle_alpha   90.00
_cell.angle_beta   90.00
_cell.angle_gamma   90.00
#
_symmetry.space_group_name_H-M   'P 1'
#
loop_
_entity.id
_entity.type
_entity.pdbx_description
1 polymer ?
#
loop_
_entity_poly.entity_id
_entity_poly.type
_entity_poly.pdbx_seq_one_letter_code
_entity_poly.pdbx_strand_id
1 'polypeptide(L)'
;GEEGGREEDGKCSSRRAMSVWRDFAPLASAEAVLWMVFAGYTGGFVGDVLLGLVVGGVVYGSMVTEHFWSLIHVGLACWFGNFSRKMLRGRTIGHYLMAVVVSAGMYLVLPALCRHLFPIDELIEAYNTILLFSDCEKMRVAILRLMIISSHVQIPIGYVGIWYLRSSQARKNSLLAIRASGNQQGRGKEDLSANQFLALVMRFILEVAIPYMILRTVMETIDSFAFGRFSASMSMELRSKTILTDNGLALEAVARSNHTVDSYAGALEAVARRSFDLVQRKLFSIPKLMLIPSIISEQPLMAFCAFPVFLGIDALKARFIAVLTVTIEGLEKQNQVLRSQRTRVESHDTSHAGTLRSLQATNFARERWGEIGRKLEDISQKKMALESLRGYVRWLYWSDILSPSIEVALAWLLQAGQIDVASIWVYARVVEDGIDALLTRSRAEAELAALATDISRLKELDTSLRKARQPDPIVCEIGAGAGAGAGAGAGAGAG
;
A
#
# COMPACT_ATOMS: atom_id res chain seq x y z
N GLY A 1 39.95 -42.62 -3.06
CA GLY A 1 40.17 -42.23 -4.45
C GLY A 1 39.04 -41.33 -4.83
N GLU A 2 39.20 -40.05 -4.51
CA GLU A 2 38.43 -38.95 -5.10
C GLU A 2 38.90 -38.73 -6.54
N GLU A 3 38.02 -38.10 -7.33
CA GLU A 3 38.10 -37.64 -8.73
C GLU A 3 37.03 -38.35 -9.59
N GLY A 4 36.14 -37.69 -10.31
CA GLY A 4 35.94 -36.26 -10.56
C GLY A 4 34.67 -36.08 -11.40
N GLY A 5 33.99 -34.96 -11.21
CA GLY A 5 32.79 -34.60 -11.95
C GLY A 5 32.55 -33.09 -11.88
N ARG A 6 33.44 -32.32 -12.53
CA ARG A 6 33.28 -30.88 -12.85
C ARG A 6 32.03 -30.71 -13.73
N GLU A 7 31.05 -29.92 -13.32
CA GLU A 7 31.02 -28.45 -13.38
C GLU A 7 30.97 -27.92 -14.83
N GLU A 8 29.79 -28.04 -15.46
CA GLU A 8 29.37 -27.21 -16.59
C GLU A 8 27.89 -26.85 -16.44
N ASP A 9 27.57 -25.82 -15.64
CA ASP A 9 26.25 -25.18 -15.65
C ASP A 9 26.36 -23.69 -15.23
N GLY A 10 27.22 -22.94 -15.93
CA GLY A 10 27.51 -21.54 -15.59
C GLY A 10 27.26 -20.51 -16.70
N LYS A 11 26.91 -20.91 -17.92
CA LYS A 11 26.84 -19.98 -19.08
C LYS A 11 25.44 -19.69 -19.62
N CYS A 12 24.37 -20.27 -19.05
CA CYS A 12 23.00 -20.08 -19.55
C CYS A 12 22.25 -18.88 -18.92
N SER A 13 22.84 -18.16 -17.98
CA SER A 13 22.17 -17.05 -17.25
C SER A 13 22.28 -15.68 -17.94
N SER A 14 23.40 -15.35 -18.59
CA SER A 14 23.58 -13.99 -19.16
C SER A 14 22.80 -13.74 -20.46
N ARG A 15 22.55 -14.78 -21.28
CA ARG A 15 21.74 -14.65 -22.50
C ARG A 15 20.24 -14.49 -22.23
N ARG A 16 19.71 -15.03 -21.13
CA ARG A 16 18.31 -14.80 -20.69
C ARG A 16 18.12 -13.43 -20.05
N ALA A 17 19.13 -12.89 -19.36
CA ALA A 17 19.06 -11.52 -18.85
C ALA A 17 18.88 -10.50 -20.00
N MET A 18 19.56 -10.68 -21.14
CA MET A 18 19.40 -9.81 -22.32
C MET A 18 18.09 -10.00 -23.11
N SER A 19 17.46 -11.18 -23.08
CA SER A 19 16.17 -11.37 -23.78
C SER A 19 15.03 -10.63 -23.08
N VAL A 20 15.10 -10.48 -21.76
CA VAL A 20 14.11 -9.72 -20.97
C VAL A 20 14.17 -8.22 -21.27
N TRP A 21 15.35 -7.66 -21.55
CA TRP A 21 15.49 -6.25 -21.96
C TRP A 21 14.91 -5.96 -23.35
N ARG A 22 14.88 -6.98 -24.23
CA ARG A 22 14.32 -6.86 -25.57
C ARG A 22 12.80 -6.63 -25.56
N ASP A 23 12.11 -7.13 -24.53
CA ASP A 23 10.66 -6.94 -24.35
C ASP A 23 10.30 -5.57 -23.74
N PHE A 24 11.26 -4.85 -23.13
CA PHE A 24 11.06 -3.54 -22.49
C PHE A 24 11.66 -2.35 -23.25
N ALA A 25 12.48 -2.59 -24.29
CA ALA A 25 12.93 -1.56 -25.22
C ALA A 25 11.79 -0.66 -25.77
N PRO A 26 10.58 -1.18 -26.10
CA PRO A 26 9.46 -0.32 -26.50
C PRO A 26 8.83 0.49 -25.35
N LEU A 27 8.97 0.08 -24.09
CA LEU A 27 8.49 0.86 -22.93
C LEU A 27 9.46 1.98 -22.54
N ALA A 28 10.77 1.70 -22.56
CA ALA A 28 11.79 2.73 -22.33
C ALA A 28 11.80 3.79 -23.45
N SER A 29 11.49 3.39 -24.69
CA SER A 29 11.32 4.35 -25.79
C SER A 29 10.00 5.12 -25.69
N ALA A 30 8.91 4.51 -25.24
CA ALA A 30 7.65 5.22 -24.97
C ALA A 30 7.78 6.22 -23.81
N GLU A 31 8.48 5.84 -22.74
CA GLU A 31 8.79 6.71 -21.59
C GLU A 31 9.68 7.88 -22.02
N ALA A 32 10.76 7.62 -22.78
CA ALA A 32 11.63 8.67 -23.31
C ALA A 32 10.90 9.61 -24.26
N VAL A 33 9.99 9.10 -25.10
CA VAL A 33 9.14 9.91 -25.99
C VAL A 33 8.13 10.73 -25.19
N LEU A 34 7.52 10.18 -24.14
CA LEU A 34 6.59 10.93 -23.28
C LEU A 34 7.32 12.07 -22.55
N TRP A 35 8.51 11.81 -22.01
CA TRP A 35 9.34 12.81 -21.36
C TRP A 35 9.87 13.86 -22.33
N MET A 36 10.23 13.48 -23.57
CA MET A 36 10.63 14.44 -24.61
C MET A 36 9.45 15.30 -25.08
N VAL A 37 8.26 14.73 -25.23
CA VAL A 37 7.04 15.48 -25.56
C VAL A 37 6.66 16.44 -24.43
N PHE A 38 6.79 16.00 -23.17
CA PHE A 38 6.50 16.82 -22.00
C PHE A 38 7.53 17.94 -21.82
N ALA A 39 8.83 17.63 -21.95
CA ALA A 39 9.92 18.61 -21.91
C ALA A 39 9.84 19.63 -23.06
N GLY A 40 9.38 19.21 -24.24
CA GLY A 40 9.11 20.10 -25.38
C GLY A 40 7.92 21.04 -25.17
N TYR A 41 6.92 20.63 -24.38
CA TYR A 41 5.75 21.46 -24.07
C TYR A 41 5.97 22.44 -22.91
N THR A 42 6.84 22.11 -21.94
CA THR A 42 7.07 22.91 -20.73
C THR A 42 8.34 23.75 -20.81
N GLY A 43 8.55 24.50 -21.89
CA GLY A 43 9.79 25.21 -22.28
C GLY A 43 10.47 26.16 -21.26
N GLY A 44 10.05 26.20 -19.99
CA GLY A 44 10.75 26.87 -18.89
C GLY A 44 11.34 25.94 -17.81
N PHE A 45 11.18 24.62 -17.90
CA PHE A 45 11.50 23.69 -16.80
C PHE A 45 12.59 22.64 -17.14
N VAL A 46 13.53 23.02 -18.01
CA VAL A 46 14.64 22.14 -18.43
C VAL A 46 15.63 21.89 -17.28
N GLY A 47 15.84 22.85 -16.38
CA GLY A 47 16.81 22.73 -15.28
C GLY A 47 16.45 21.72 -14.19
N ASP A 48 15.18 21.70 -13.76
CA ASP A 48 14.72 20.84 -12.66
C ASP A 48 14.45 19.39 -13.14
N VAL A 49 14.08 19.20 -14.40
CA VAL A 49 13.96 17.87 -15.03
C VAL A 49 15.34 17.26 -15.29
N LEU A 50 16.33 18.07 -15.70
CA LEU A 50 17.73 17.63 -15.78
C LEU A 50 18.29 17.28 -14.41
N LEU A 51 17.92 17.99 -13.33
CA LEU A 51 18.30 17.60 -11.98
C LEU A 51 17.65 16.27 -11.58
N GLY A 52 16.38 16.04 -11.95
CA GLY A 52 15.71 14.74 -11.77
C GLY A 52 16.38 13.59 -12.54
N LEU A 53 16.82 13.85 -13.78
CA LEU A 53 17.56 12.89 -14.62
C LEU A 53 18.99 12.65 -14.14
N VAL A 54 19.69 13.68 -13.64
CA VAL A 54 21.04 13.56 -13.09
C VAL A 54 21.01 12.85 -11.73
N VAL A 55 20.01 13.15 -10.89
CA VAL A 55 19.79 12.40 -9.64
C VAL A 55 19.38 10.96 -9.94
N GLY A 56 18.50 10.72 -10.92
CA GLY A 56 18.11 9.37 -11.34
C GLY A 56 19.27 8.58 -11.98
N GLY A 57 20.13 9.24 -12.77
CA GLY A 57 21.28 8.65 -13.44
C GLY A 57 22.48 8.39 -12.51
N VAL A 58 22.67 9.19 -11.46
CA VAL A 58 23.72 8.98 -10.44
C VAL A 58 23.30 7.93 -9.40
N VAL A 59 21.99 7.72 -9.19
CA VAL A 59 21.44 6.64 -8.34
C VAL A 59 21.59 5.25 -8.98
N TYR A 60 22.02 5.15 -10.24
CA TYR A 60 22.11 3.91 -11.01
C TYR A 60 23.28 2.96 -10.61
N GLY A 61 24.06 3.29 -9.56
CA GLY A 61 25.36 2.64 -9.30
C GLY A 61 25.53 1.77 -8.03
N SER A 62 24.71 1.88 -6.99
CA SER A 62 24.95 1.12 -5.74
C SER A 62 23.72 1.01 -4.83
N MET A 63 23.83 0.21 -3.77
CA MET A 63 22.76 -0.41 -2.98
C MET A 63 21.63 0.50 -2.44
N VAL A 64 20.39 0.03 -2.60
CA VAL A 64 19.14 0.78 -2.37
C VAL A 64 18.79 1.03 -0.90
N THR A 65 19.35 0.30 0.06
CA THR A 65 19.10 0.57 1.49
C THR A 65 19.90 1.75 2.02
N GLU A 66 21.16 1.93 1.59
CA GLU A 66 21.95 3.10 1.98
C GLU A 66 21.51 4.36 1.22
N HIS A 67 20.99 4.21 -0.01
CA HIS A 67 20.61 5.37 -0.82
C HIS A 67 19.21 5.95 -0.56
N PHE A 68 18.27 5.17 -0.03
CA PHE A 68 17.02 5.77 0.48
C PHE A 68 17.33 6.68 1.68
N TRP A 69 18.21 6.22 2.58
CA TRP A 69 18.76 7.06 3.64
C TRP A 69 19.64 8.17 3.10
N SER A 70 20.40 7.98 2.02
CA SER A 70 21.19 9.06 1.42
C SER A 70 20.33 10.10 0.71
N LEU A 71 19.20 9.75 0.09
CA LEU A 71 18.24 10.69 -0.50
C LEU A 71 17.48 11.46 0.58
N ILE A 72 17.11 10.78 1.68
CA ILE A 72 16.59 11.45 2.88
C ILE A 72 17.68 12.35 3.49
N HIS A 73 18.94 11.92 3.54
CA HIS A 73 20.06 12.72 4.06
C HIS A 73 20.43 13.87 3.14
N VAL A 74 20.35 13.73 1.82
CA VAL A 74 20.59 14.82 0.85
C VAL A 74 19.42 15.79 0.87
N GLY A 75 18.19 15.30 0.93
CA GLY A 75 16.99 16.13 1.10
C GLY A 75 17.02 16.87 2.43
N LEU A 76 17.36 16.18 3.53
CA LEU A 76 17.58 16.78 4.84
C LEU A 76 18.75 17.74 4.80
N ALA A 77 19.88 17.44 4.14
CA ALA A 77 21.05 18.31 4.06
C ALA A 77 20.79 19.56 3.20
N CYS A 78 20.01 19.47 2.13
CA CYS A 78 19.56 20.62 1.34
C CYS A 78 18.56 21.47 2.13
N TRP A 79 17.59 20.83 2.82
CA TRP A 79 16.71 21.52 3.75
C TRP A 79 17.52 22.19 4.86
N PHE A 80 18.53 21.51 5.39
CA PHE A 80 19.44 22.01 6.42
C PHE A 80 20.30 23.16 5.91
N GLY A 81 20.78 23.11 4.68
CA GLY A 81 21.54 24.18 4.04
C GLY A 81 20.71 25.44 3.84
N ASN A 82 19.40 25.31 3.64
CA ASN A 82 18.48 26.45 3.54
C ASN A 82 17.98 26.94 4.92
N PHE A 83 17.67 26.01 5.82
CA PHE A 83 17.27 26.28 7.20
C PHE A 83 18.40 26.95 7.99
N SER A 84 19.61 26.40 7.91
CA SER A 84 20.82 27.04 8.44
C SER A 84 20.99 28.41 7.80
N ARG A 85 20.94 28.59 6.47
CA ARG A 85 21.07 29.92 5.85
C ARG A 85 20.04 30.96 6.33
N LYS A 86 18.80 30.55 6.63
CA LYS A 86 17.78 31.43 7.24
C LYS A 86 18.08 31.73 8.72
N MET A 87 18.44 30.73 9.53
CA MET A 87 18.86 30.93 10.93
C MET A 87 20.18 31.72 11.07
N LEU A 88 21.10 31.55 10.11
CA LEU A 88 22.42 32.16 10.02
C LEU A 88 22.40 33.68 9.84
N ARG A 89 21.24 34.27 9.52
CA ARG A 89 21.07 35.73 9.55
C ARG A 89 21.08 36.27 10.98
N GLY A 90 20.79 35.45 11.99
CA GLY A 90 21.06 35.75 13.40
C GLY A 90 22.43 35.19 13.81
N ARG A 91 23.48 36.01 13.75
CA ARG A 91 24.88 35.65 14.09
C ARG A 91 25.07 35.38 15.60
N THR A 92 24.51 34.30 16.15
CA THR A 92 24.92 33.83 17.49
C THR A 92 25.21 32.34 17.46
N ILE A 93 26.30 31.94 18.11
CA ILE A 93 26.75 30.55 18.27
C ILE A 93 25.62 29.65 18.81
N GLY A 94 24.69 30.22 19.58
CA GLY A 94 23.51 29.51 20.10
C GLY A 94 22.59 28.92 19.02
N HIS A 95 22.40 29.58 17.87
CA HIS A 95 21.57 29.05 16.80
C HIS A 95 22.19 27.80 16.15
N TYR A 96 23.51 27.77 16.00
CA TYR A 96 24.24 26.61 15.51
C TYR A 96 24.14 25.43 16.48
N LEU A 97 24.36 25.68 17.78
CA LEU A 97 24.25 24.65 18.80
C LEU A 97 22.84 24.05 18.81
N MET A 98 21.80 24.90 18.76
CA MET A 98 20.41 24.45 18.70
C MET A 98 20.10 23.65 17.43
N ALA A 99 20.59 24.08 16.26
CA ALA A 99 20.39 23.34 15.01
C ALA A 99 21.06 21.95 15.06
N VAL A 100 22.28 21.86 15.61
CA VAL A 100 22.99 20.58 15.79
C VAL A 100 22.25 19.67 16.77
N VAL A 101 21.82 20.20 17.92
CA VAL A 101 21.07 19.44 18.93
C VAL A 101 19.73 18.94 18.37
N VAL A 102 18.98 19.79 17.67
CA VAL A 102 17.71 19.39 17.03
C VAL A 102 17.96 18.33 15.95
N SER A 103 19.05 18.43 15.19
CA SER A 103 19.37 17.45 14.15
C SER A 103 19.79 16.11 14.71
N ALA A 104 20.64 16.11 15.74
CA ALA A 104 21.03 14.91 16.44
C ALA A 104 19.81 14.25 17.10
N GLY A 105 18.95 15.05 17.74
CA GLY A 105 17.68 14.59 18.29
C GLY A 105 16.77 13.97 17.23
N MET A 106 16.59 14.64 16.08
CA MET A 106 15.82 14.12 14.96
C MET A 106 16.44 12.84 14.38
N TYR A 107 17.76 12.77 14.21
CA TYR A 107 18.43 11.56 13.70
C TYR A 107 18.22 10.35 14.62
N LEU A 108 18.19 10.56 15.95
CA LEU A 108 17.94 9.50 16.93
C LEU A 108 16.46 9.12 17.01
N VAL A 109 15.55 10.09 16.95
CA VAL A 109 14.10 9.86 17.11
C VAL A 109 13.43 9.42 15.82
N LEU A 110 13.89 9.91 14.66
CA LEU A 110 13.24 9.69 13.36
C LEU A 110 13.12 8.21 12.98
N PRO A 111 14.13 7.33 13.17
CA PRO A 111 13.96 5.91 12.89
C PRO A 111 12.89 5.25 13.76
N ALA A 112 12.85 5.57 15.06
CA ALA A 112 11.84 5.06 15.98
C ALA A 112 10.44 5.60 15.63
N LEU A 113 10.36 6.89 15.31
CA LEU A 113 9.14 7.54 14.86
C LEU A 113 8.65 6.93 13.53
N CYS A 114 9.53 6.71 12.56
CA CYS A 114 9.18 6.06 11.30
C CYS A 114 8.66 4.64 11.50
N ARG A 115 9.28 3.82 12.37
CA ARG A 115 8.75 2.50 12.73
C ARG A 115 7.40 2.57 13.44
N HIS A 116 7.14 3.64 14.19
CA HIS A 116 5.86 3.81 14.87
C HIS A 116 4.75 4.25 13.90
N LEU A 117 5.04 5.21 13.01
CA LEU A 117 4.07 5.83 12.10
C LEU A 117 3.81 5.01 10.83
N PHE A 118 4.83 4.33 10.31
CA PHE A 118 4.74 3.50 9.10
C PHE A 118 4.72 2.02 9.48
N PRO A 119 3.99 1.17 8.72
CA PRO A 119 3.89 -0.27 8.99
C PRO A 119 5.14 -1.03 8.52
N ILE A 120 6.34 -0.61 8.98
CA ILE A 120 7.62 -1.16 8.52
C ILE A 120 7.76 -2.61 8.97
N ASP A 121 7.38 -2.91 10.22
CA ASP A 121 7.53 -4.25 10.80
C ASP A 121 6.61 -5.24 10.09
N GLU A 122 5.37 -4.85 9.83
CA GLU A 122 4.38 -5.66 9.10
C GLU A 122 4.81 -5.89 7.64
N LEU A 123 5.41 -4.89 6.99
CA LEU A 123 5.96 -5.03 5.63
C LEU A 123 7.20 -5.93 5.59
N ILE A 124 8.07 -5.87 6.60
CA ILE A 124 9.22 -6.79 6.73
C ILE A 124 8.71 -8.22 6.94
N GLU A 125 7.69 -8.42 7.76
CA GLU A 125 7.10 -9.73 7.99
C GLU A 125 6.43 -10.29 6.71
N ALA A 126 5.70 -9.45 5.98
CA ALA A 126 5.14 -9.80 4.68
C ALA A 126 6.24 -10.21 3.68
N TYR A 127 7.31 -9.41 3.58
CA TYR A 127 8.46 -9.68 2.73
C TYR A 127 9.12 -11.02 3.07
N ASN A 128 9.41 -11.26 4.35
CA ASN A 128 10.02 -12.50 4.81
C ASN A 128 9.13 -13.71 4.53
N THR A 129 7.81 -13.55 4.65
CA THR A 129 6.84 -14.62 4.36
C THR A 129 6.79 -14.95 2.87
N ILE A 130 6.85 -13.95 1.98
CA ILE A 130 6.93 -14.16 0.53
C ILE A 130 8.20 -14.94 0.17
N LEU A 131 9.34 -14.61 0.79
CA LEU A 131 10.61 -15.30 0.54
C LEU A 131 10.61 -16.78 0.93
N LEU A 132 9.68 -17.25 1.78
CA LEU A 132 9.59 -18.68 2.13
C LEU A 132 9.17 -19.57 0.95
N PHE A 133 8.45 -19.01 -0.02
CA PHE A 133 7.81 -19.77 -1.12
C PHE A 133 8.47 -19.57 -2.48
N SER A 134 9.52 -18.77 -2.55
CA SER A 134 10.17 -18.40 -3.80
C SER A 134 11.67 -18.48 -3.70
N ASP A 135 12.34 -18.55 -4.85
CA ASP A 135 13.80 -18.51 -4.90
C ASP A 135 14.29 -17.15 -4.36
N CYS A 136 14.91 -17.16 -3.17
CA CYS A 136 15.27 -15.97 -2.41
C CYS A 136 15.97 -14.90 -3.26
N GLU A 137 16.86 -15.30 -4.16
CA GLU A 137 17.63 -14.37 -4.99
C GLU A 137 16.75 -13.77 -6.11
N LYS A 138 16.04 -14.63 -6.85
CA LYS A 138 15.17 -14.17 -7.96
C LYS A 138 14.04 -13.29 -7.45
N MET A 139 13.41 -13.68 -6.34
CA MET A 139 12.32 -12.92 -5.73
C MET A 139 12.80 -11.58 -5.20
N ARG A 140 13.97 -11.53 -4.54
CA ARG A 140 14.57 -10.26 -4.09
C ARG A 140 14.84 -9.32 -5.26
N VAL A 141 15.39 -9.84 -6.36
CA VAL A 141 15.63 -9.04 -7.58
C VAL A 141 14.31 -8.55 -8.18
N ALA A 142 13.27 -9.37 -8.22
CA ALA A 142 11.97 -9.00 -8.75
C ALA A 142 11.28 -7.91 -7.90
N ILE A 143 11.29 -8.05 -6.57
CA ILE A 143 10.77 -7.05 -5.63
C ILE A 143 11.55 -5.74 -5.76
N LEU A 144 12.88 -5.80 -5.84
CA LEU A 144 13.71 -4.61 -6.01
C LEU A 144 13.37 -3.87 -7.30
N ARG A 145 13.24 -4.61 -8.41
CA ARG A 145 12.83 -4.03 -9.70
C ARG A 145 11.46 -3.36 -9.62
N LEU A 146 10.49 -4.03 -8.99
CA LEU A 146 9.16 -3.47 -8.79
C LEU A 146 9.21 -2.17 -7.97
N MET A 147 9.96 -2.16 -6.86
CA MET A 147 10.14 -0.97 -6.03
C MET A 147 10.80 0.19 -6.78
N ILE A 148 11.79 -0.10 -7.63
CA ILE A 148 12.45 0.90 -8.48
C ILE A 148 11.43 1.49 -9.46
N ILE A 149 10.67 0.64 -10.17
CA ILE A 149 9.65 1.08 -11.12
C ILE A 149 8.61 1.96 -10.42
N SER A 150 8.04 1.49 -9.31
CA SER A 150 7.03 2.25 -8.57
C SER A 150 7.57 3.57 -8.01
N SER A 151 8.84 3.61 -7.60
CA SER A 151 9.46 4.87 -7.17
C SER A 151 9.61 5.86 -8.32
N HIS A 152 10.05 5.40 -9.50
CA HIS A 152 10.18 6.22 -10.71
C HIS A 152 8.83 6.65 -11.28
N VAL A 153 7.76 5.91 -11.01
CA VAL A 153 6.41 6.29 -11.40
C VAL A 153 5.81 7.27 -10.38
N GLN A 154 5.74 6.90 -9.11
CA GLN A 154 4.92 7.60 -8.12
C GLN A 154 5.54 8.94 -7.69
N ILE A 155 6.87 9.02 -7.55
CA ILE A 155 7.54 10.25 -7.08
C ILE A 155 7.41 11.37 -8.11
N PRO A 156 7.74 11.18 -9.41
CA PRO A 156 7.57 12.23 -10.42
C PRO A 156 6.12 12.65 -10.61
N ILE A 157 5.15 11.72 -10.62
CA ILE A 157 3.73 12.08 -10.69
C ILE A 157 3.33 12.91 -9.46
N GLY A 158 3.86 12.60 -8.28
CA GLY A 158 3.66 13.40 -7.08
C GLY A 158 4.15 14.84 -7.26
N TYR A 159 5.34 15.04 -7.84
CA TYR A 159 5.89 16.37 -8.15
C TYR A 159 5.06 17.13 -9.20
N VAL A 160 4.72 16.49 -10.32
CA VAL A 160 3.84 17.09 -11.34
C VAL A 160 2.46 17.41 -10.75
N GLY A 161 2.00 16.58 -9.82
CA GLY A 161 0.78 16.82 -9.06
C GLY A 161 0.82 18.13 -8.26
N ILE A 162 1.95 18.49 -7.64
CA ILE A 162 2.10 19.77 -6.94
C ILE A 162 1.94 20.94 -7.91
N TRP A 163 2.55 20.85 -9.11
CA TRP A 163 2.39 21.88 -10.13
C TRP A 163 0.94 21.99 -10.62
N TYR A 164 0.28 20.86 -10.88
CA TYR A 164 -1.15 20.81 -11.21
C TYR A 164 -2.01 21.50 -10.15
N LEU A 165 -1.75 21.24 -8.86
CA LEU A 165 -2.46 21.87 -7.75
C LEU A 165 -2.25 23.40 -7.73
N ARG A 166 -1.02 23.88 -7.94
CA ARG A 166 -0.72 25.33 -8.03
C ARG A 166 -1.46 25.98 -9.19
N SER A 167 -1.40 25.38 -10.38
CA SER A 167 -2.09 25.90 -11.57
C SER A 167 -3.61 25.93 -11.40
N SER A 168 -4.18 24.90 -10.76
CA SER A 168 -5.61 24.85 -10.46
C SER A 168 -6.02 25.93 -9.45
N GLN A 169 -5.18 26.20 -8.44
CA GLN A 169 -5.42 27.26 -7.47
C GLN A 169 -5.29 28.65 -8.11
N ALA A 170 -4.28 28.87 -8.95
CA ALA A 170 -4.13 30.13 -9.69
C ALA A 170 -5.38 30.44 -10.53
N ARG A 171 -5.95 29.43 -11.19
CA ARG A 171 -7.24 29.52 -11.88
C ARG A 171 -8.42 29.82 -10.95
N LYS A 172 -8.48 29.23 -9.75
CA LYS A 172 -9.54 29.55 -8.78
C LYS A 172 -9.41 31.00 -8.28
N ASN A 173 -8.19 31.47 -8.07
CA ASN A 173 -7.94 32.84 -7.63
C ASN A 173 -8.31 33.86 -8.71
N SER A 174 -8.15 33.52 -10.00
CA SER A 174 -8.59 34.42 -11.09
C SER A 174 -10.12 34.53 -11.18
N LEU A 175 -10.90 33.60 -10.63
CA LEU A 175 -12.35 33.72 -10.50
C LEU A 175 -12.74 34.91 -9.61
N LEU A 176 -11.97 35.18 -8.55
CA LEU A 176 -12.22 36.31 -7.64
C LEU A 176 -11.99 37.67 -8.31
N ALA A 177 -11.26 37.69 -9.43
CA ALA A 177 -11.04 38.89 -10.23
C ALA A 177 -12.17 39.15 -11.25
N ILE A 178 -13.14 38.24 -11.38
CA ILE A 178 -14.36 38.47 -12.15
C ILE A 178 -15.31 39.29 -11.29
N ARG A 179 -15.28 40.61 -11.46
CA ARG A 179 -16.24 41.49 -10.80
C ARG A 179 -17.58 41.38 -11.54
N ALA A 180 -18.68 41.32 -10.79
CA ALA A 180 -20.00 41.56 -11.36
C ALA A 180 -20.00 42.99 -11.92
N SER A 181 -20.11 43.11 -13.24
CA SER A 181 -20.18 44.37 -13.97
C SER A 181 -21.34 45.21 -13.41
N GLY A 182 -21.05 46.10 -12.46
CA GLY A 182 -22.05 46.81 -11.69
C GLY A 182 -21.42 47.81 -10.72
N ASN A 183 -20.98 48.96 -11.25
CA ASN A 183 -20.85 50.23 -10.52
C ASN A 183 -19.84 50.37 -9.36
N GLN A 184 -18.63 49.78 -9.42
CA GLN A 184 -17.57 50.20 -8.49
C GLN A 184 -16.25 50.52 -9.20
N GLN A 185 -16.17 51.78 -9.59
CA GLN A 185 -15.00 52.50 -10.09
C GLN A 185 -14.01 52.72 -8.92
N GLY A 186 -13.23 51.69 -8.59
CA GLY A 186 -12.35 51.72 -7.42
C GLY A 186 -11.16 50.77 -7.52
N ARG A 187 -10.04 51.34 -7.97
CA ARG A 187 -8.62 50.94 -7.83
C ARG A 187 -8.17 49.53 -8.29
N GLY A 188 -7.68 49.50 -9.53
CA GLY A 188 -6.26 49.18 -9.79
C GLY A 188 -5.86 47.73 -10.07
N LYS A 189 -6.78 46.77 -10.11
CA LYS A 189 -6.52 45.43 -10.69
C LYS A 189 -7.42 45.25 -11.92
N GLU A 190 -6.82 44.79 -13.01
CA GLU A 190 -7.51 44.53 -14.27
C GLU A 190 -8.69 43.58 -14.02
N ASP A 191 -9.91 44.07 -14.25
CA ASP A 191 -11.11 43.25 -14.11
C ASP A 191 -11.13 42.20 -15.24
N LEU A 192 -11.23 40.92 -14.87
CA LEU A 192 -11.30 39.80 -15.82
C LEU A 192 -12.74 39.61 -16.30
N SER A 193 -12.97 39.74 -17.61
CA SER A 193 -14.26 39.41 -18.22
C SER A 193 -14.53 37.89 -18.17
N ALA A 194 -15.81 37.51 -18.15
CA ALA A 194 -16.21 36.09 -18.16
C ALA A 194 -15.63 35.32 -19.37
N ASN A 195 -15.54 35.96 -20.54
CA ASN A 195 -14.96 35.37 -21.74
C ASN A 195 -13.44 35.16 -21.60
N GLN A 196 -12.72 36.10 -20.99
CA GLN A 196 -11.29 35.93 -20.71
C GLN A 196 -11.05 34.82 -19.67
N PHE A 197 -11.90 34.72 -18.65
CA PHE A 197 -11.83 33.63 -17.70
C PHE A 197 -12.12 32.28 -18.36
N LEU A 198 -13.12 32.19 -19.24
CA LEU A 198 -13.40 30.99 -20.02
C LEU A 198 -12.16 30.57 -20.84
N ALA A 199 -11.51 31.51 -21.53
CA ALA A 199 -10.28 31.24 -22.26
C ALA A 199 -9.16 30.72 -21.34
N LEU A 200 -9.00 31.30 -20.14
CA LEU A 200 -8.03 30.85 -19.14
C LEU A 200 -8.34 29.43 -18.64
N VAL A 201 -9.62 29.12 -18.37
CA VAL A 201 -10.06 27.78 -17.96
C VAL A 201 -9.80 26.77 -19.07
N MET A 202 -10.15 27.09 -20.31
CA MET A 202 -9.90 26.22 -21.47
C MET A 202 -8.40 25.96 -21.66
N ARG A 203 -7.58 27.00 -21.52
CA ARG A 203 -6.12 26.87 -21.55
C ARG A 203 -5.60 25.96 -20.44
N PHE A 204 -6.07 26.14 -19.21
CA PHE A 204 -5.73 25.25 -18.09
C PHE A 204 -6.14 23.79 -18.36
N ILE A 205 -7.33 23.56 -18.91
CA ILE A 205 -7.81 22.21 -19.22
C ILE A 205 -6.90 21.54 -20.24
N LEU A 206 -6.60 22.23 -21.35
CA LEU A 206 -5.82 21.69 -22.46
C LEU A 206 -4.32 21.56 -22.15
N GLU A 207 -3.72 22.55 -21.48
CA GLU A 207 -2.28 22.60 -21.23
C GLU A 207 -1.85 21.93 -19.91
N VAL A 208 -2.74 21.83 -18.93
CA VAL A 208 -2.39 21.34 -17.57
C VAL A 208 -3.17 20.09 -17.20
N ALA A 209 -4.51 20.16 -17.22
CA ALA A 209 -5.35 19.11 -16.64
C ALA A 209 -5.34 17.81 -17.45
N ILE A 210 -5.61 17.91 -18.76
CA ILE A 210 -5.63 16.74 -19.65
C ILE A 210 -4.24 16.07 -19.72
N PRO A 211 -3.13 16.80 -19.96
CA PRO A 211 -1.79 16.19 -19.96
C PRO A 211 -1.46 15.50 -18.63
N TYR A 212 -1.77 16.12 -17.50
CA TYR A 212 -1.56 15.51 -16.19
C TYR A 212 -2.39 14.23 -16.00
N MET A 213 -3.66 14.23 -16.39
CA MET A 213 -4.54 13.05 -16.29
C MET A 213 -4.04 11.91 -17.17
N ILE A 214 -3.62 12.19 -18.40
CA ILE A 214 -3.07 11.19 -19.33
C ILE A 214 -1.77 10.61 -18.75
N LEU A 215 -0.83 11.47 -18.37
CA LEU A 215 0.45 11.06 -17.77
C LEU A 215 0.22 10.16 -16.56
N ARG A 216 -0.65 10.59 -15.63
CA ARG A 216 -0.98 9.83 -14.43
C ARG A 216 -1.60 8.47 -14.76
N THR A 217 -2.59 8.43 -15.65
CA THR A 217 -3.29 7.20 -16.02
C THR A 217 -2.34 6.19 -16.66
N VAL A 218 -1.51 6.64 -17.61
CA VAL A 218 -0.53 5.79 -18.30
C VAL A 218 0.46 5.21 -17.30
N MET A 219 1.04 6.06 -16.45
CA MET A 219 2.06 5.65 -15.51
C MET A 219 1.52 4.74 -14.39
N GLU A 220 0.34 5.02 -13.83
CA GLU A 220 -0.33 4.13 -12.87
C GLU A 220 -0.72 2.78 -13.51
N THR A 221 -1.02 2.77 -14.80
CA THR A 221 -1.28 1.53 -15.56
C THR A 221 -0.01 0.70 -15.74
N ILE A 222 1.13 1.35 -16.06
CA ILE A 222 2.44 0.67 -16.17
C ILE A 222 2.82 0.03 -14.83
N ASP A 223 2.65 0.76 -13.74
CA ASP A 223 2.93 0.29 -12.37
C ASP A 223 2.05 -0.92 -12.00
N SER A 224 0.75 -0.82 -12.29
CA SER A 224 -0.21 -1.91 -12.07
C SER A 224 0.10 -3.15 -12.93
N PHE A 225 0.56 -2.95 -14.17
CA PHE A 225 0.97 -4.04 -15.06
C PHE A 225 2.25 -4.72 -14.56
N ALA A 226 3.24 -3.95 -14.12
CA ALA A 226 4.46 -4.47 -13.52
C ALA A 226 4.15 -5.31 -12.27
N PHE A 227 3.29 -4.82 -11.38
CA PHE A 227 2.79 -5.59 -10.24
C PHE A 227 2.06 -6.87 -10.69
N GLY A 228 1.19 -6.79 -11.69
CA GLY A 228 0.45 -7.96 -12.20
C GLY A 228 1.38 -9.07 -12.67
N ARG A 229 2.45 -8.73 -13.41
CA ARG A 229 3.47 -9.73 -13.82
C ARG A 229 4.22 -10.30 -12.63
N PHE A 230 4.57 -9.47 -11.65
CA PHE A 230 5.23 -9.90 -10.42
C PHE A 230 4.35 -10.89 -9.63
N SER A 231 3.08 -10.54 -9.40
CA SER A 231 2.10 -11.37 -8.69
C SER A 231 1.89 -12.72 -9.39
N ALA A 232 1.69 -12.70 -10.71
CA ALA A 232 1.52 -13.91 -11.51
C ALA A 232 2.76 -14.83 -11.43
N SER A 233 3.97 -14.26 -11.50
CA SER A 233 5.21 -15.02 -11.35
C SER A 233 5.32 -15.66 -9.96
N MET A 234 5.03 -14.91 -8.91
CA MET A 234 5.06 -15.39 -7.52
C MET A 234 4.05 -16.52 -7.29
N SER A 235 2.81 -16.35 -7.75
CA SER A 235 1.75 -17.36 -7.66
C SER A 235 2.12 -18.64 -8.44
N MET A 236 2.72 -18.49 -9.63
CA MET A 236 3.21 -19.62 -10.40
C MET A 236 4.34 -20.36 -9.67
N GLU A 237 5.28 -19.66 -9.03
CA GLU A 237 6.35 -20.29 -8.25
C GLU A 237 5.81 -21.09 -7.07
N LEU A 238 4.86 -20.55 -6.30
CA LEU A 238 4.22 -21.29 -5.21
C LEU A 238 3.59 -22.60 -5.74
N ARG A 239 2.78 -22.49 -6.80
CA ARG A 239 2.03 -23.64 -7.36
C ARG A 239 2.94 -24.70 -7.96
N SER A 240 3.94 -24.28 -8.74
CA SER A 240 4.76 -25.23 -9.52
C SER A 240 6.02 -25.68 -8.79
N LYS A 241 6.68 -24.80 -8.03
CA LYS A 241 7.98 -25.06 -7.42
C LYS A 241 7.91 -25.37 -5.92
N THR A 242 6.86 -24.94 -5.22
CA THR A 242 6.73 -25.27 -3.79
C THR A 242 5.84 -26.49 -3.59
N ILE A 243 4.68 -26.51 -4.26
CA ILE A 243 3.66 -27.54 -4.00
C ILE A 243 3.90 -28.83 -4.82
N LEU A 244 4.49 -28.74 -6.01
CA LEU A 244 4.64 -29.88 -6.92
C LEU A 244 6.03 -30.53 -6.96
N THR A 245 7.05 -29.99 -6.27
CA THR A 245 8.44 -30.48 -6.39
C THR A 245 8.75 -31.76 -5.63
N ASP A 246 8.02 -32.06 -4.55
CA ASP A 246 8.44 -33.08 -3.58
C ASP A 246 7.75 -34.43 -3.81
N ASN A 247 7.65 -34.87 -5.08
CA ASN A 247 6.95 -36.10 -5.47
C ASN A 247 5.52 -36.22 -4.92
N GLY A 248 4.85 -35.08 -4.66
CA GLY A 248 3.49 -35.02 -4.13
C GLY A 248 3.37 -34.93 -2.60
N LEU A 249 4.45 -35.02 -1.82
CA LEU A 249 4.40 -34.88 -0.34
C LEU A 249 3.86 -33.51 0.09
N ALA A 250 4.31 -32.44 -0.58
CA ALA A 250 3.81 -31.10 -0.35
C ALA A 250 2.33 -30.95 -0.72
N LEU A 251 1.88 -31.64 -1.77
CA LEU A 251 0.47 -31.67 -2.16
C LEU A 251 -0.39 -32.42 -1.14
N GLU A 252 0.12 -33.51 -0.56
CA GLU A 252 -0.54 -34.23 0.52
C GLU A 252 -0.64 -33.38 1.79
N ALA A 253 0.41 -32.64 2.14
CA ALA A 253 0.39 -31.70 3.26
C ALA A 253 -0.68 -30.61 3.07
N VAL A 254 -0.82 -30.09 1.85
CA VAL A 254 -1.89 -29.15 1.50
C VAL A 254 -3.26 -29.83 1.58
N ALA A 255 -3.41 -31.05 1.09
CA ALA A 255 -4.67 -31.80 1.11
C ALA A 255 -5.14 -32.13 2.54
N ARG A 256 -4.20 -32.32 3.48
CA ARG A 256 -4.49 -32.48 4.91
C ARG A 256 -4.81 -31.16 5.60
N SER A 257 -4.49 -30.02 4.99
CA SER A 257 -4.82 -28.70 5.53
C SER A 257 -6.27 -28.31 5.22
N ASN A 258 -6.83 -27.38 6.00
CA ASN A 258 -8.20 -26.89 5.80
C ASN A 258 -8.35 -25.96 4.58
N HIS A 259 -7.29 -25.71 3.81
CA HIS A 259 -7.25 -24.71 2.76
C HIS A 259 -6.82 -25.32 1.43
N THR A 260 -7.36 -24.78 0.34
CA THR A 260 -7.01 -25.19 -1.03
C THR A 260 -5.72 -24.51 -1.49
N VAL A 261 -5.05 -25.09 -2.50
CA VAL A 261 -3.90 -24.46 -3.18
C VAL A 261 -4.24 -23.05 -3.66
N ASP A 262 -5.44 -22.85 -4.23
CA ASP A 262 -5.91 -21.54 -4.66
C ASP A 262 -6.09 -20.56 -3.50
N SER A 263 -6.53 -21.04 -2.33
CA SER A 263 -6.63 -20.20 -1.12
C SER A 263 -5.27 -19.69 -0.67
N TYR A 264 -4.23 -20.54 -0.68
CA TYR A 264 -2.87 -20.11 -0.33
C TYR A 264 -2.26 -19.20 -1.38
N ALA A 265 -2.46 -19.47 -2.67
CA ALA A 265 -2.01 -18.59 -3.75
C ALA A 265 -2.70 -17.22 -3.68
N GLY A 266 -4.00 -17.20 -3.40
CA GLY A 266 -4.76 -15.97 -3.18
C GLY A 266 -4.29 -15.19 -1.95
N ALA A 267 -3.96 -15.88 -0.85
CA ALA A 267 -3.37 -15.24 0.33
C ALA A 267 -1.99 -14.63 0.01
N LEU A 268 -1.14 -15.33 -0.73
CA LEU A 268 0.17 -14.83 -1.14
C LEU A 268 0.05 -13.58 -2.03
N GLU A 269 -0.85 -13.61 -3.02
CA GLU A 269 -1.16 -12.45 -3.86
C GLU A 269 -1.72 -11.29 -3.04
N ALA A 270 -2.63 -11.55 -2.09
CA ALA A 270 -3.19 -10.52 -1.22
C ALA A 270 -2.12 -9.86 -0.35
N VAL A 271 -1.19 -10.64 0.21
CA VAL A 271 -0.06 -10.14 0.99
C VAL A 271 0.82 -9.22 0.15
N ALA A 272 1.21 -9.66 -1.06
CA ALA A 272 2.00 -8.86 -1.97
C ALA A 272 1.26 -7.58 -2.41
N ARG A 273 -0.03 -7.68 -2.75
CA ARG A 273 -0.83 -6.56 -3.24
C ARG A 273 -1.04 -5.49 -2.18
N ARG A 274 -1.43 -5.87 -0.97
CA ARG A 274 -1.61 -4.90 0.12
C ARG A 274 -0.29 -4.22 0.49
N SER A 275 0.80 -4.98 0.53
CA SER A 275 2.13 -4.41 0.79
C SER A 275 2.53 -3.41 -0.28
N PHE A 276 2.31 -3.75 -1.55
CA PHE A 276 2.59 -2.90 -2.70
C PHE A 276 1.73 -1.62 -2.68
N ASP A 277 0.42 -1.74 -2.51
CA ASP A 277 -0.50 -0.60 -2.47
C ASP A 277 -0.14 0.36 -1.32
N LEU A 278 0.24 -0.17 -0.15
CA LEU A 278 0.71 0.64 0.98
C LEU A 278 1.95 1.45 0.63
N VAL A 279 2.95 0.81 0.03
CA VAL A 279 4.18 1.48 -0.40
C VAL A 279 3.90 2.52 -1.49
N GLN A 280 3.12 2.16 -2.51
CA GLN A 280 2.78 3.01 -3.65
C GLN A 280 2.09 4.30 -3.20
N ARG A 281 1.09 4.19 -2.31
CA ARG A 281 0.39 5.35 -1.71
C ARG A 281 1.38 6.30 -1.01
N LYS A 282 2.41 5.75 -0.35
CA LYS A 282 3.41 6.59 0.36
C LYS A 282 4.41 7.21 -0.58
N LEU A 283 4.93 6.48 -1.57
CA LEU A 283 5.80 7.04 -2.60
C LEU A 283 5.17 8.23 -3.31
N PHE A 284 3.87 8.15 -3.62
CA PHE A 284 3.11 9.26 -4.22
C PHE A 284 3.01 10.48 -3.30
N SER A 285 2.89 10.25 -1.99
CA SER A 285 2.76 11.33 -1.00
C SER A 285 4.10 12.02 -0.65
N ILE A 286 5.24 11.34 -0.80
CA ILE A 286 6.57 11.84 -0.40
C ILE A 286 6.86 13.26 -0.91
N PRO A 287 6.70 13.59 -2.21
CA PRO A 287 6.98 14.95 -2.71
C PRO A 287 6.20 16.04 -1.97
N LYS A 288 4.97 15.74 -1.56
CA LYS A 288 4.13 16.69 -0.81
C LYS A 288 4.57 16.75 0.65
N LEU A 289 4.91 15.61 1.25
CA LEU A 289 5.46 15.56 2.61
C LEU A 289 6.78 16.35 2.72
N MET A 290 7.59 16.39 1.65
CA MET A 290 8.81 17.21 1.60
C MET A 290 8.54 18.72 1.69
N LEU A 291 7.29 19.17 1.56
CA LEU A 291 6.90 20.56 1.79
C LEU A 291 6.62 20.87 3.27
N ILE A 292 6.33 19.84 4.10
CA ILE A 292 6.03 20.01 5.53
C ILE A 292 7.17 20.69 6.30
N PRO A 293 8.45 20.31 6.12
CA PRO A 293 9.55 20.99 6.80
C PRO A 293 9.63 22.49 6.51
N SER A 294 9.19 22.92 5.31
CA SER A 294 9.09 24.35 4.99
C SER A 294 8.04 25.04 5.88
N ILE A 295 6.85 24.44 6.00
CA ILE A 295 5.75 24.94 6.86
C ILE A 295 6.20 25.03 8.32
N ILE A 296 6.81 23.95 8.84
CA ILE A 296 7.27 23.90 10.23
C ILE A 296 8.33 24.98 10.49
N SER A 297 9.24 25.21 9.53
CA SER A 297 10.28 26.24 9.68
C SER A 297 9.75 27.67 9.69
N GLU A 298 8.61 27.92 9.04
CA GLU A 298 8.02 29.25 8.91
C GLU A 298 7.07 29.59 10.06
N GLN A 299 6.35 28.60 10.60
CA GLN A 299 5.45 28.78 11.74
C GLN A 299 5.55 27.60 12.73
N PRO A 300 6.62 27.55 13.54
CA PRO A 300 6.83 26.44 14.47
C PRO A 300 5.72 26.37 15.52
N LEU A 301 5.26 27.51 16.05
CA LEU A 301 4.23 27.53 17.09
C LEU A 301 2.92 26.93 16.59
N MET A 302 2.52 27.24 15.36
CA MET A 302 1.34 26.63 14.75
C MET A 302 1.50 25.15 14.52
N ALA A 303 2.66 24.71 14.04
CA ALA A 303 2.93 23.29 13.90
C ALA A 303 2.85 22.58 15.27
N PHE A 304 3.47 23.13 16.31
CA PHE A 304 3.49 22.54 17.64
C PHE A 304 2.14 22.57 18.36
N CYS A 305 1.27 23.54 18.09
CA CYS A 305 -0.06 23.60 18.71
C CYS A 305 -1.12 22.86 17.90
N ALA A 306 -1.18 23.06 16.57
CA ALA A 306 -2.24 22.54 15.74
C ALA A 306 -2.05 21.05 15.39
N PHE A 307 -0.82 20.60 15.07
CA PHE A 307 -0.61 19.19 14.70
C PHE A 307 -0.98 18.22 15.82
N PRO A 308 -0.58 18.42 17.11
CA PRO A 308 -1.00 17.51 18.17
C PRO A 308 -2.51 17.45 18.37
N VAL A 309 -3.20 18.59 18.20
CA VAL A 309 -4.67 18.62 18.25
C VAL A 309 -5.27 17.81 17.10
N PHE A 310 -4.78 17.99 15.87
CA PHE A 310 -5.23 17.19 14.71
C PHE A 310 -4.96 15.70 14.88
N LEU A 311 -3.76 15.35 15.35
CA LEU A 311 -3.41 13.96 15.63
C LEU A 311 -4.26 13.38 16.74
N GLY A 312 -4.56 14.14 17.79
CA GLY A 312 -5.42 13.72 18.90
C GLY A 312 -6.85 13.44 18.44
N ILE A 313 -7.45 14.35 17.66
CA ILE A 313 -8.82 14.17 17.14
C ILE A 313 -8.87 12.99 16.16
N ASP A 314 -7.92 12.89 15.21
CA ASP A 314 -7.92 11.77 14.26
C ASP A 314 -7.63 10.43 14.97
N ALA A 315 -6.80 10.40 16.01
CA ALA A 315 -6.57 9.19 16.82
C ALA A 315 -7.85 8.73 17.54
N LEU A 316 -8.64 9.66 18.09
CA LEU A 316 -9.93 9.35 18.70
C LEU A 316 -10.91 8.78 17.66
N LYS A 317 -10.98 9.42 16.49
CA LYS A 317 -11.79 8.95 15.36
C LYS A 317 -11.31 7.59 14.84
N ALA A 318 -10.00 7.36 14.75
CA ALA A 318 -9.42 6.10 14.32
C ALA A 318 -9.79 4.96 15.28
N ARG A 319 -9.69 5.19 16.60
CA ARG A 319 -10.14 4.21 17.61
C ARG A 319 -11.63 3.89 17.48
N PHE A 320 -12.47 4.89 17.27
CA PHE A 320 -13.90 4.67 17.06
C PHE A 320 -14.16 3.83 15.79
N ILE A 321 -13.49 4.15 14.68
CA ILE A 321 -13.61 3.38 13.43
C ILE A 321 -13.07 1.96 13.58
N ALA A 322 -12.00 1.76 14.35
CA ALA A 322 -11.44 0.44 14.63
C ALA A 322 -12.46 -0.44 15.37
N VAL A 323 -13.12 0.10 16.41
CA VAL A 323 -14.20 -0.60 17.14
C VAL A 323 -15.36 -0.98 16.20
N LEU A 324 -15.80 -0.05 15.35
CA LEU A 324 -16.83 -0.34 14.35
C LEU A 324 -16.37 -1.43 13.38
N THR A 325 -15.11 -1.41 12.94
CA THR A 325 -14.57 -2.37 11.97
C THR A 325 -14.48 -3.76 12.57
N VAL A 326 -13.98 -3.92 13.79
CA VAL A 326 -13.96 -5.20 14.51
C VAL A 326 -15.38 -5.77 14.66
N THR A 327 -16.35 -4.90 14.95
CA THR A 327 -17.77 -5.32 15.06
C THR A 327 -18.34 -5.76 13.72
N ILE A 328 -18.06 -5.01 12.64
CA ILE A 328 -18.47 -5.36 11.27
C ILE A 328 -17.84 -6.69 10.84
N GLU A 329 -16.55 -6.91 11.12
CA GLU A 329 -15.87 -8.17 10.85
C GLU A 329 -16.47 -9.35 11.65
N GLY A 330 -16.83 -9.11 12.91
CA GLY A 330 -17.54 -10.10 13.73
C GLY A 330 -18.88 -10.51 13.11
N LEU A 331 -19.67 -9.53 12.65
CA LEU A 331 -20.93 -9.77 11.95
C LEU A 331 -20.72 -10.46 10.59
N GLU A 332 -19.66 -10.11 9.86
CA GLU A 332 -19.32 -10.76 8.60
C GLU A 332 -18.97 -12.23 8.80
N LYS A 333 -18.18 -12.57 9.82
CA LYS A 333 -17.88 -13.96 10.19
C LYS A 333 -19.16 -14.72 10.53
N GLN A 334 -20.05 -14.14 11.33
CA GLN A 334 -21.34 -14.75 11.65
C GLN A 334 -22.22 -14.95 10.41
N ASN A 335 -22.26 -13.97 9.51
CA ASN A 335 -22.98 -14.05 8.24
C ASN A 335 -22.44 -15.18 7.35
N GLN A 336 -21.11 -15.33 7.25
CA GLN A 336 -20.48 -16.42 6.51
C GLN A 336 -20.82 -17.80 7.09
N VAL A 337 -20.82 -17.94 8.42
CA VAL A 337 -21.22 -19.18 9.10
C VAL A 337 -22.70 -19.50 8.86
N LEU A 338 -23.61 -18.51 8.96
CA LEU A 338 -25.03 -18.74 8.68
C LEU A 338 -25.29 -19.05 7.20
N ARG A 339 -24.54 -18.43 6.28
CA ARG A 339 -24.62 -18.74 4.84
C ARG A 339 -24.19 -20.17 4.55
N SER A 340 -23.07 -20.62 5.12
CA SER A 340 -22.62 -22.01 4.92
C SER A 340 -23.61 -23.00 5.54
N GLN A 341 -24.16 -22.70 6.71
CA GLN A 341 -25.23 -23.50 7.33
C GLN A 341 -26.46 -23.55 6.44
N ARG A 342 -26.91 -22.41 5.88
CA ARG A 342 -28.02 -22.33 4.93
C ARG A 342 -27.78 -23.21 3.72
N THR A 343 -26.64 -23.06 3.04
CA THR A 343 -26.29 -23.87 1.86
C THR A 343 -26.26 -25.36 2.20
N ARG A 344 -25.74 -25.74 3.37
CA ARG A 344 -25.71 -27.14 3.80
C ARG A 344 -27.11 -27.70 4.07
N VAL A 345 -27.98 -26.93 4.71
CA VAL A 345 -29.37 -27.33 4.97
C VAL A 345 -30.16 -27.42 3.66
N GLU A 346 -30.07 -26.41 2.80
CA GLU A 346 -30.74 -26.40 1.50
C GLU A 346 -30.26 -27.56 0.62
N SER A 347 -28.96 -27.84 0.56
CA SER A 347 -28.39 -28.98 -0.17
C SER A 347 -28.83 -30.33 0.40
N HIS A 348 -28.90 -30.46 1.72
CA HIS A 348 -29.42 -31.65 2.37
C HIS A 348 -30.91 -31.88 2.04
N ASP A 349 -31.72 -30.82 2.10
CA ASP A 349 -33.15 -30.92 1.85
C ASP A 349 -33.46 -31.15 0.36
N THR A 350 -32.68 -30.58 -0.57
CA THR A 350 -32.83 -30.87 -2.01
C THR A 350 -32.45 -32.30 -2.36
N SER A 351 -31.39 -32.85 -1.77
CA SER A 351 -31.02 -34.26 -1.95
C SER A 351 -32.04 -35.24 -1.36
N HIS A 352 -32.80 -34.85 -0.33
CA HIS A 352 -33.83 -35.68 0.32
C HIS A 352 -35.27 -35.26 -0.02
N ALA A 353 -35.47 -34.59 -1.17
CA ALA A 353 -36.77 -34.03 -1.55
C ALA A 353 -37.90 -35.09 -1.60
N GLY A 354 -37.59 -36.33 -2.01
CA GLY A 354 -38.55 -37.44 -2.03
C GLY A 354 -39.09 -37.79 -0.64
N THR A 355 -38.20 -37.86 0.35
CA THR A 355 -38.55 -38.15 1.76
C THR A 355 -39.33 -37.01 2.40
N LEU A 356 -38.94 -35.76 2.12
CA LEU A 356 -39.69 -34.58 2.58
C LEU A 356 -41.14 -34.58 2.05
N ARG A 357 -41.33 -35.02 0.80
CA ARG A 357 -42.66 -35.12 0.19
C ARG A 357 -43.48 -36.27 0.78
N SER A 358 -42.89 -37.44 0.99
CA SER A 358 -43.63 -38.61 1.53
C SER A 358 -44.06 -38.41 2.98
N LEU A 359 -43.25 -37.72 3.78
CA LEU A 359 -43.56 -37.41 5.19
C LEU A 359 -44.40 -36.14 5.37
N GLN A 360 -44.80 -35.45 4.29
CA GLN A 360 -45.48 -34.15 4.33
C GLN A 360 -44.76 -33.09 5.19
N ALA A 361 -43.43 -33.22 5.35
CA ALA A 361 -42.60 -32.39 6.23
C ALA A 361 -42.15 -31.06 5.57
N THR A 362 -42.82 -30.64 4.49
CA THR A 362 -42.47 -29.43 3.74
C THR A 362 -42.66 -28.15 4.56
N ASN A 363 -43.63 -28.13 5.48
CA ASN A 363 -43.84 -27.01 6.39
C ASN A 363 -42.68 -26.85 7.38
N PHE A 364 -42.15 -27.95 7.91
CA PHE A 364 -40.99 -27.94 8.80
C PHE A 364 -39.74 -27.38 8.09
N ALA A 365 -39.47 -27.85 6.87
CA ALA A 365 -38.36 -27.32 6.07
C ALA A 365 -38.54 -25.81 5.80
N ARG A 366 -39.76 -25.37 5.45
CA ARG A 366 -40.08 -23.95 5.25
C ARG A 366 -39.83 -23.11 6.49
N GLU A 367 -40.28 -23.56 7.66
CA GLU A 367 -40.08 -22.85 8.93
C GLU A 367 -38.59 -22.74 9.27
N ARG A 368 -37.84 -23.83 9.12
CA ARG A 368 -36.40 -23.85 9.35
C ARG A 368 -35.63 -22.94 8.40
N TRP A 369 -35.96 -22.96 7.11
CA TRP A 369 -35.37 -22.05 6.12
C TRP A 369 -35.73 -20.59 6.42
N GLY A 370 -36.97 -20.33 6.83
CA GLY A 370 -37.44 -19.01 7.24
C GLY A 370 -36.76 -18.48 8.50
N GLU A 371 -36.43 -19.34 9.47
CA GLU A 371 -35.68 -18.96 10.67
C GLU A 371 -34.24 -18.58 10.32
N ILE A 372 -33.54 -19.40 9.53
CA ILE A 372 -32.17 -19.11 9.07
C ILE A 372 -32.17 -17.85 8.21
N GLY A 373 -33.17 -17.70 7.32
CA GLY A 373 -33.35 -16.52 6.48
C GLY A 373 -33.49 -15.23 7.28
N ARG A 374 -34.37 -15.22 8.29
CA ARG A 374 -34.55 -14.05 9.19
C ARG A 374 -33.29 -13.70 9.98
N LYS A 375 -32.57 -14.71 10.49
CA LYS A 375 -31.28 -14.49 11.18
C LYS A 375 -30.23 -13.87 10.26
N LEU A 376 -30.16 -14.35 9.02
CA LEU A 376 -29.24 -13.83 8.01
C LEU A 376 -29.60 -12.39 7.63
N GLU A 377 -30.90 -12.10 7.47
CA GLU A 377 -31.39 -10.76 7.18
C GLU A 377 -31.09 -9.78 8.33
N ASP A 378 -31.36 -10.15 9.59
CA ASP A 378 -31.06 -9.32 10.77
C ASP A 378 -29.57 -8.99 10.87
N ILE A 379 -28.68 -9.98 10.71
CA ILE A 379 -27.23 -9.75 10.71
C ILE A 379 -26.80 -8.88 9.53
N SER A 380 -27.37 -9.09 8.34
CA SER A 380 -27.06 -8.30 7.15
C SER A 380 -27.49 -6.84 7.34
N GLN A 381 -28.68 -6.59 7.91
CA GLN A 381 -29.17 -5.23 8.18
C GLN A 381 -28.32 -4.53 9.25
N LYS A 382 -27.97 -5.22 10.35
CA LYS A 382 -27.04 -4.70 11.37
C LYS A 382 -25.69 -4.32 10.78
N LYS A 383 -25.13 -5.19 9.92
CA LYS A 383 -23.89 -4.92 9.20
C LYS A 383 -24.01 -3.67 8.33
N MET A 384 -25.05 -3.58 7.50
CA MET A 384 -25.29 -2.42 6.63
C MET A 384 -25.44 -1.11 7.44
N ALA A 385 -26.15 -1.16 8.57
CA ALA A 385 -26.31 -0.01 9.46
C ALA A 385 -24.96 0.46 10.05
N LEU A 386 -24.11 -0.46 10.50
CA LEU A 386 -22.77 -0.13 11.02
C LEU A 386 -21.83 0.36 9.92
N GLU A 387 -21.90 -0.21 8.72
CA GLU A 387 -21.13 0.27 7.56
C GLU A 387 -21.54 1.68 7.15
N SER A 388 -22.85 1.98 7.18
CA SER A 388 -23.39 3.31 6.94
C SER A 388 -22.93 4.30 8.02
N LEU A 389 -23.02 3.93 9.31
CA LEU A 389 -22.53 4.76 10.41
C LEU A 389 -21.04 5.06 10.28
N ARG A 390 -20.22 4.04 9.95
CA ARG A 390 -18.78 4.21 9.70
C ARG A 390 -18.52 5.20 8.56
N GLY A 391 -19.28 5.08 7.46
CA GLY A 391 -19.22 6.00 6.33
C GLY A 391 -19.60 7.43 6.72
N TYR A 392 -20.69 7.59 7.47
CA TYR A 392 -21.20 8.89 7.93
C TYR A 392 -20.22 9.58 8.88
N VAL A 393 -19.67 8.88 9.87
CA VAL A 393 -18.67 9.46 10.79
C VAL A 393 -17.39 9.85 10.04
N ARG A 394 -16.96 9.04 9.07
CA ARG A 394 -15.81 9.40 8.22
C ARG A 394 -16.09 10.65 7.40
N TRP A 395 -17.28 10.77 6.84
CA TRP A 395 -17.70 11.93 6.07
C TRP A 395 -17.78 13.19 6.94
N LEU A 396 -18.50 13.13 8.07
CA LEU A 396 -18.67 14.24 9.02
C LEU A 396 -17.33 14.75 9.55
N TYR A 397 -16.43 13.83 9.92
CA TYR A 397 -15.08 14.20 10.33
C TYR A 397 -14.32 14.94 9.22
N TRP A 398 -14.42 14.48 7.98
CA TRP A 398 -13.74 15.10 6.87
C TRP A 398 -14.32 16.48 6.51
N SER A 399 -15.65 16.57 6.39
CA SER A 399 -16.35 17.78 5.96
C SER A 399 -16.38 18.86 7.02
N ASP A 400 -16.65 18.50 8.28
CA ASP A 400 -17.04 19.48 9.30
C ASP A 400 -15.93 19.74 10.33
N ILE A 401 -14.98 18.82 10.46
CA ILE A 401 -13.89 18.94 11.44
C ILE A 401 -12.55 19.20 10.74
N LEU A 402 -12.11 18.29 9.87
CA LEU A 402 -10.78 18.35 9.30
C LEU A 402 -10.63 19.49 8.29
N SER A 403 -11.48 19.57 7.26
CA SER A 403 -11.39 20.62 6.23
C SER A 403 -11.43 22.02 6.84
N PRO A 404 -12.42 22.37 7.69
CA PRO A 404 -12.48 23.71 8.27
C PRO A 404 -11.29 24.02 9.17
N SER A 405 -10.77 23.03 9.90
CA SER A 405 -9.61 23.27 10.75
C SER A 405 -8.32 23.49 9.97
N ILE A 406 -8.16 22.80 8.84
CA ILE A 406 -7.06 23.07 7.89
C ILE A 406 -7.22 24.48 7.31
N GLU A 407 -8.44 24.88 6.95
CA GLU A 407 -8.72 26.24 6.46
C GLU A 407 -8.35 27.31 7.49
N VAL A 408 -8.68 27.12 8.77
CA VAL A 408 -8.28 28.04 9.85
C VAL A 408 -6.76 28.11 9.97
N ALA A 409 -6.06 26.97 9.91
CA ALA A 409 -4.61 26.94 9.96
C ALA A 409 -3.97 27.68 8.75
N LEU A 410 -4.54 27.50 7.56
CA LEU A 410 -4.11 28.21 6.34
C LEU A 410 -4.42 29.70 6.41
N ALA A 411 -5.55 30.10 6.99
CA ALA A 411 -5.91 31.50 7.17
C ALA A 411 -4.88 32.23 8.05
N TRP A 412 -4.41 31.61 9.12
CA TRP A 412 -3.32 32.16 9.94
C TRP A 412 -1.98 32.20 9.19
N LEU A 413 -1.64 31.17 8.41
CA LEU A 413 -0.43 31.18 7.57
C LEU A 413 -0.48 32.31 6.53
N LEU A 414 -1.66 32.57 5.96
CA LEU A 414 -1.91 33.64 5.01
C LEU A 414 -1.83 35.02 5.67
N GLN A 415 -2.44 35.18 6.85
CA GLN A 415 -2.38 36.42 7.65
C GLN A 415 -0.94 36.78 8.03
N ALA A 416 -0.10 35.78 8.31
CA ALA A 416 1.31 35.95 8.62
C ALA A 416 2.20 36.23 7.37
N GLY A 417 1.62 36.23 6.17
CA GLY A 417 2.33 36.47 4.90
C GLY A 417 3.34 35.38 4.54
N GLN A 418 3.24 34.18 5.12
CA GLN A 418 4.18 33.07 4.86
C GLN A 418 3.80 32.31 3.59
N ILE A 419 2.50 32.20 3.33
CA ILE A 419 1.98 31.57 2.12
C ILE A 419 1.31 32.61 1.24
N ASP A 420 1.48 32.47 -0.07
CA ASP A 420 0.71 33.23 -1.05
C ASP A 420 -0.66 32.57 -1.29
N VAL A 421 -1.63 33.36 -1.74
CA VAL A 421 -2.99 32.92 -2.10
C VAL A 421 -2.93 31.81 -3.17
N ALA A 422 -1.91 31.82 -4.04
CA ALA A 422 -1.70 30.76 -5.05
C ALA A 422 -1.32 29.40 -4.46
N SER A 423 -0.84 29.35 -3.20
CA SER A 423 -0.34 28.12 -2.58
C SER A 423 -1.29 27.49 -1.56
N ILE A 424 -2.44 28.14 -1.24
CA ILE A 424 -3.40 27.68 -0.23
C ILE A 424 -3.79 26.21 -0.47
N TRP A 425 -4.16 25.85 -1.70
CA TRP A 425 -4.63 24.49 -1.99
C TRP A 425 -3.51 23.44 -1.94
N VAL A 426 -2.29 23.82 -2.30
CA VAL A 426 -1.12 22.94 -2.13
C VAL A 426 -0.90 22.68 -0.66
N TYR A 427 -0.88 23.72 0.18
CA TYR A 427 -0.65 23.57 1.61
C TYR A 427 -1.79 22.84 2.32
N ALA A 428 -3.05 23.06 1.93
CA ALA A 428 -4.19 22.25 2.38
C ALA A 428 -3.91 20.77 2.14
N ARG A 429 -3.53 20.43 0.89
CA ARG A 429 -3.25 19.05 0.51
C ARG A 429 -2.01 18.48 1.18
N VAL A 430 -0.98 19.29 1.43
CA VAL A 430 0.22 18.87 2.17
C VAL A 430 -0.12 18.55 3.62
N VAL A 431 -0.98 19.34 4.27
CA VAL A 431 -1.42 19.06 5.64
C VAL A 431 -2.29 17.81 5.67
N GLU A 432 -3.24 17.66 4.73
CA GLU A 432 -4.06 16.45 4.59
C GLU A 432 -3.18 15.20 4.38
N ASP A 433 -2.31 15.22 3.37
CA ASP A 433 -1.44 14.09 3.04
C ASP A 433 -0.41 13.84 4.17
N GLY A 434 -0.03 14.90 4.90
CA GLY A 434 0.78 14.83 6.12
C GLY A 434 0.10 14.08 7.25
N ILE A 435 -1.15 14.44 7.58
CA ILE A 435 -1.96 13.74 8.57
C ILE A 435 -2.18 12.28 8.13
N ASP A 436 -2.48 12.05 6.85
CA ASP A 436 -2.63 10.71 6.28
C ASP A 436 -1.34 9.88 6.33
N ALA A 437 -0.17 10.52 6.24
CA ALA A 437 1.13 9.87 6.40
C ALA A 437 1.45 9.55 7.86
N LEU A 438 1.25 10.50 8.78
CA LEU A 438 1.47 10.29 10.21
C LEU A 438 0.55 9.21 10.76
N LEU A 439 -0.68 9.12 10.24
CA LEU A 439 -1.68 8.19 10.73
C LEU A 439 -1.84 6.96 9.83
N THR A 440 -0.87 6.72 8.95
CA THR A 440 -0.84 5.58 8.04
C THR A 440 -1.16 4.28 8.78
N ARG A 441 -0.39 3.98 9.82
CA ARG A 441 -0.53 2.73 10.56
C ARG A 441 -1.92 2.57 11.18
N SER A 442 -2.43 3.63 11.83
CA SER A 442 -3.76 3.61 12.45
C SER A 442 -4.89 3.45 11.43
N ARG A 443 -4.76 4.08 10.25
CA ARG A 443 -5.77 4.01 9.19
C ARG A 443 -5.68 2.73 8.36
N ALA A 444 -4.49 2.14 8.31
CA ALA A 444 -4.25 0.85 7.69
C ALA A 444 -4.50 -0.32 8.66
N GLU A 445 -4.91 -0.10 9.91
CA GLU A 445 -5.05 -1.16 10.92
C GLU A 445 -5.88 -2.36 10.43
N ALA A 446 -6.99 -2.12 9.74
CA ALA A 446 -7.79 -3.20 9.14
C ALA A 446 -7.07 -3.90 7.98
N GLU A 447 -6.38 -3.15 7.11
CA GLU A 447 -5.56 -3.71 6.02
C GLU A 447 -4.39 -4.54 6.60
N LEU A 448 -3.79 -4.10 7.71
CA LEU A 448 -2.70 -4.74 8.43
C LEU A 448 -3.18 -5.98 9.20
N ALA A 449 -4.37 -5.96 9.80
CA ALA A 449 -4.96 -7.13 10.45
C ALA A 449 -5.29 -8.22 9.42
N ALA A 450 -5.81 -7.83 8.26
CA ALA A 450 -6.02 -8.75 7.15
C ALA A 450 -4.67 -9.29 6.61
N LEU A 451 -3.66 -8.43 6.48
CA LEU A 451 -2.30 -8.81 6.12
C LEU A 451 -1.71 -9.84 7.09
N ALA A 452 -1.82 -9.60 8.41
CA ALA A 452 -1.36 -10.51 9.45
C ALA A 452 -2.08 -11.86 9.42
N THR A 453 -3.39 -11.85 9.13
CA THR A 453 -4.17 -13.09 8.96
C THR A 453 -3.67 -13.92 7.77
N ASP A 454 -3.43 -13.27 6.62
CA ASP A 454 -2.94 -13.96 5.42
C ASP A 454 -1.48 -14.42 5.58
N ILE A 455 -0.64 -13.63 6.27
CA ILE A 455 0.72 -14.05 6.68
C ILE A 455 0.66 -15.29 7.57
N SER A 456 -0.25 -15.31 8.55
CA SER A 456 -0.39 -16.44 9.48
C SER A 456 -0.80 -17.73 8.74
N ARG A 457 -1.74 -17.63 7.79
CA ARG A 457 -2.12 -18.74 6.92
C ARG A 457 -0.95 -19.28 6.09
N LEU A 458 -0.13 -18.38 5.55
CA LEU A 458 1.06 -18.78 4.79
C LEU A 458 2.11 -19.43 5.70
N LYS A 459 2.35 -18.90 6.91
CA LYS A 459 3.24 -19.54 7.88
C LYS A 459 2.76 -20.93 8.28
N GLU A 460 1.45 -21.13 8.46
CA GLU A 460 0.86 -22.46 8.70
C GLU A 460 1.19 -23.43 7.55
N LEU A 461 1.09 -22.97 6.30
CA LEU A 461 1.50 -23.77 5.14
C LEU A 461 2.99 -24.12 5.20
N ASP A 462 3.89 -23.16 5.42
CA ASP A 462 5.34 -23.44 5.52
C ASP A 462 5.64 -24.45 6.64
N THR A 463 5.02 -24.32 7.81
CA THR A 463 5.20 -25.31 8.89
C THR A 463 4.69 -26.70 8.52
N SER A 464 3.57 -26.78 7.79
CA SER A 464 3.01 -28.06 7.32
C SER A 464 3.90 -28.71 6.26
N LEU A 465 4.45 -27.91 5.33
CA LEU A 465 5.39 -28.36 4.32
C LEU A 465 6.71 -28.85 4.96
N ARG A 466 7.24 -28.12 5.95
CA ARG A 466 8.44 -28.54 6.68
C ARG A 466 8.24 -29.84 7.44
N LYS A 467 7.09 -30.02 8.09
CA LYS A 467 6.73 -31.27 8.76
C LYS A 467 6.63 -32.44 7.78
N ALA A 468 6.00 -32.22 6.62
CA ALA A 468 5.90 -33.27 5.58
C ALA A 468 7.26 -33.61 4.93
N ARG A 469 8.19 -32.66 4.88
CA ARG A 469 9.56 -32.86 4.37
C ARG A 469 10.50 -33.50 5.38
N GLN A 470 10.23 -33.37 6.67
CA GLN A 470 10.99 -34.08 7.68
C GLN A 470 10.61 -35.56 7.58
N PRO A 471 11.54 -36.45 7.20
CA PRO A 471 11.25 -37.87 7.23
C PRO A 471 10.94 -38.23 8.69
N ASP A 472 9.72 -38.67 8.98
CA ASP A 472 9.45 -39.32 10.25
C ASP A 472 10.46 -40.48 10.34
N PRO A 473 11.40 -40.48 11.29
CA PRO A 473 12.22 -41.65 11.48
C PRO A 473 11.26 -42.75 11.89
N ILE A 474 11.00 -43.68 10.97
CA ILE A 474 10.29 -44.91 11.31
C ILE A 474 11.18 -45.57 12.35
N VAL A 475 10.83 -45.41 13.62
CA VAL A 475 11.43 -46.17 14.71
C VAL A 475 10.91 -47.59 14.51
N CYS A 476 11.62 -48.35 13.69
CA CYS A 476 11.51 -49.79 13.71
C CYS A 476 12.04 -50.23 15.07
N GLU A 477 11.14 -50.33 16.06
CA GLU A 477 11.40 -51.19 17.21
C GLU A 477 11.50 -52.61 16.64
N ILE A 478 12.73 -53.01 16.29
CA ILE A 478 13.05 -54.41 16.05
C ILE A 478 12.84 -55.07 17.40
N GLY A 479 11.68 -55.68 17.58
CA GLY A 479 11.38 -56.49 18.75
C GLY A 479 12.50 -57.52 18.92
N ALA A 480 13.35 -57.31 19.92
CA ALA A 480 14.27 -58.31 20.42
C ALA A 480 13.45 -59.41 21.12
N GLY A 481 12.74 -60.20 20.32
CA GLY A 481 11.77 -61.20 20.76
C GLY A 481 11.60 -62.30 19.73
N ALA A 482 12.67 -62.65 19.01
CA ALA A 482 12.74 -63.85 18.17
C ALA A 482 14.02 -64.62 18.52
N GLY A 483 14.09 -65.07 19.77
CA GLY A 483 15.12 -65.98 20.26
C GLY A 483 14.50 -66.93 21.27
N ALA A 484 14.38 -68.19 20.87
CA ALA A 484 13.94 -69.37 21.64
C ALA A 484 12.43 -69.62 21.75
N GLY A 485 11.96 -70.61 20.98
CA GLY A 485 10.64 -71.20 21.16
C GLY A 485 10.21 -72.11 20.01
N ALA A 486 11.02 -73.10 19.68
CA ALA A 486 10.54 -74.24 18.89
C ALA A 486 9.43 -74.96 19.68
N GLY A 487 8.25 -75.13 19.09
CA GLY A 487 7.13 -75.82 19.72
C GLY A 487 5.95 -75.98 18.78
N ALA A 488 5.90 -77.14 18.12
CA ALA A 488 4.87 -77.61 17.21
C ALA A 488 3.42 -77.45 17.74
N GLY A 489 2.48 -77.22 16.82
CA GLY A 489 1.05 -77.32 17.10
C GLY A 489 0.16 -76.89 15.95
N ALA A 490 -0.16 -77.82 15.06
CA ALA A 490 -1.16 -77.69 14.01
C ALA A 490 -2.57 -77.37 14.56
N GLY A 491 -3.39 -76.65 13.80
CA GLY A 491 -4.81 -76.52 14.08
C GLY A 491 -5.52 -75.52 13.16
N ALA A 492 -6.26 -76.06 12.19
CA ALA A 492 -7.14 -75.34 11.27
C ALA A 492 -8.32 -74.63 11.96
N GLY A 493 -8.90 -73.63 11.30
CA GLY A 493 -10.22 -73.10 11.65
C GLY A 493 -10.59 -71.84 10.88
N ALA A 494 -11.48 -71.99 9.89
CA ALA A 494 -12.11 -70.93 9.13
C ALA A 494 -13.09 -70.07 9.97
N GLY A 495 -13.31 -68.84 9.51
CA GLY A 495 -14.32 -67.88 9.99
C GLY A 495 -14.15 -66.55 9.29
#